data_AF-A0A2E2J255-F1
#
_entry.id   AF-A0A2E2J255-F1
#
_cell.length_a   1.000
_cell.length_b   1.000
_cell.length_c   1.000
_cell.angle_alpha   90.00
_cell.angle_beta   90.00
_cell.angle_gamma   90.00
#
_symmetry.space_group_name_H-M   'P 1'
#
loop_
_entity.id
_entity.type
_entity.pdbx_description
1 polymer ?
#
loop_
_entity_poly.entity_id
_entity_poly.type
_entity_poly.pdbx_seq_one_letter_code
_entity_poly.pdbx_strand_id
1 'polypeptide(L)'
;MTRNEFLKISAALGTLSILPSWTSSPLFQNFTREQLIGKGNPDIVGDSYLSKMHKDTAIALGKMQKEAAGHGIKIEVVSAYRSFQRQKEIFEGKYRKYTQEGASPLEALQKIIEYSTIPGTSRHHWGTDLDLIDGGVPKPKNVLIADHFQGTGPFCKMKEWMNEHAASFGFLEVYTDDPQRKGFHYEPWHFSYAPVSIPMLQAFKKLDVKKILSEEKVLGSAHFSEEFIQKYRNENILDINPKLL
;
A
#
# COMPACT_ATOMS: atom_id res chain seq x y z
N MET A 1 30.90 58.81 10.57
CA MET A 1 30.23 58.95 9.27
C MET A 1 31.34 58.82 8.23
N THR A 2 31.45 57.72 7.47
CA THR A 2 30.71 57.50 6.21
C THR A 2 30.52 56.01 5.85
N ARG A 3 29.31 55.71 5.36
CA ARG A 3 28.88 54.81 4.27
C ARG A 3 29.91 53.85 3.61
N ASN A 4 29.56 52.56 3.60
CA ASN A 4 30.00 51.45 2.72
C ASN A 4 31.34 50.74 2.97
N GLU A 5 31.27 49.59 3.66
CA GLU A 5 31.96 48.32 3.30
C GLU A 5 31.08 47.16 3.82
N PHE A 6 30.15 46.63 3.02
CA PHE A 6 30.30 45.40 2.25
C PHE A 6 30.92 44.20 3.02
N LEU A 7 30.11 43.14 3.15
CA LEU A 7 30.46 41.75 3.47
C LEU A 7 30.77 41.38 4.93
N LYS A 8 29.73 40.83 5.60
CA LYS A 8 29.66 39.48 6.19
C LYS A 8 28.89 39.47 7.51
N ILE A 9 27.56 39.31 7.45
CA ILE A 9 26.84 38.60 8.53
C ILE A 9 25.78 37.73 7.86
N SER A 10 26.06 36.42 7.88
CA SER A 10 25.13 35.34 7.60
C SER A 10 24.07 35.23 8.70
N ALA A 11 22.97 34.55 8.36
CA ALA A 11 21.94 33.99 9.23
C ALA A 11 20.75 34.91 9.59
N ALA A 12 19.65 34.74 8.87
CA ALA A 12 18.33 34.39 9.44
C ALA A 12 17.22 34.59 8.39
N LEU A 13 17.12 33.67 7.42
CA LEU A 13 15.86 33.37 6.75
C LEU A 13 15.61 31.89 6.98
N GLY A 14 15.10 31.59 8.18
CA GLY A 14 14.61 30.27 8.51
C GLY A 14 13.36 30.01 7.69
N THR A 15 13.48 29.18 6.66
CA THR A 15 12.34 28.48 6.09
C THR A 15 11.80 27.58 7.21
N LEU A 16 10.65 27.95 7.78
CA LEU A 16 9.91 27.07 8.66
C LEU A 16 9.43 25.90 7.80
N SER A 17 10.21 24.83 7.75
CA SER A 17 9.75 23.53 7.32
C SER A 17 8.70 23.09 8.33
N ILE A 18 7.42 23.34 8.04
CA ILE A 18 6.31 22.80 8.81
C ILE A 18 6.32 21.30 8.55
N LEU A 19 7.08 20.56 9.35
CA LEU A 19 6.92 19.11 9.44
C LEU A 19 5.47 18.88 9.88
N PRO A 20 4.66 18.11 9.14
CA PRO A 20 3.34 17.76 9.61
C PRO A 20 3.51 16.94 10.87
N SER A 21 3.22 17.58 12.01
CA SER A 21 3.22 16.94 13.31
C SER A 21 1.92 16.14 13.40
N TRP A 22 1.96 14.90 12.93
CA TRP A 22 0.87 13.94 13.08
C TRP A 22 0.75 13.56 14.57
N THR A 23 0.24 14.48 15.38
CA THR A 23 -0.16 14.20 16.77
C THR A 23 -1.66 13.99 16.79
N SER A 24 -2.15 13.00 16.03
CA SER A 24 -3.41 12.37 16.38
C SER A 24 -3.16 11.64 17.70
N SER A 25 -3.78 12.13 18.78
CA SER A 25 -3.85 11.37 20.02
C SER A 25 -4.38 9.98 19.69
N PRO A 26 -3.71 8.88 20.04
CA PRO A 26 -4.23 7.55 19.80
C PRO A 26 -5.36 7.36 20.81
N LEU A 27 -6.58 7.76 20.44
CA LEU A 27 -7.73 6.98 20.87
C LEU A 27 -7.37 5.55 20.51
N PHE A 28 -7.19 4.68 21.51
CA PHE A 28 -6.85 3.29 21.30
C PHE A 28 -7.90 2.67 20.38
N GLN A 29 -7.61 2.63 19.09
CA GLN A 29 -8.49 2.06 18.10
C GLN A 29 -8.27 0.57 18.19
N ASN A 30 -9.17 -0.10 18.91
CA ASN A 30 -9.14 -1.56 19.04
C ASN A 30 -9.66 -2.17 17.74
N PHE A 31 -8.75 -2.67 16.91
CA PHE A 31 -9.11 -3.44 15.71
C PHE A 31 -9.32 -4.91 16.08
N THR A 32 -10.45 -5.46 15.65
CA THR A 32 -10.76 -6.89 15.79
C THR A 32 -9.92 -7.73 14.82
N ARG A 33 -9.76 -9.03 15.11
CA ARG A 33 -9.09 -9.97 14.20
C ARG A 33 -9.77 -9.94 12.83
N GLU A 34 -11.10 -9.95 12.80
CA GLU A 34 -11.93 -9.97 11.61
C GLU A 34 -11.70 -8.75 10.72
N GLN A 35 -11.56 -7.56 11.31
CA GLN A 35 -11.16 -6.35 10.58
C GLN A 35 -9.77 -6.50 9.95
N LEU A 36 -8.81 -6.99 10.72
CA LEU A 36 -7.41 -7.06 10.31
C LEU A 36 -7.15 -8.12 9.23
N ILE A 37 -7.96 -9.19 9.16
CA ILE A 37 -7.85 -10.26 8.15
C ILE A 37 -8.88 -10.14 7.02
N GLY A 38 -9.64 -9.04 6.95
CA GLY A 38 -10.55 -8.76 5.83
C GLY A 38 -11.89 -9.50 5.86
N LYS A 39 -12.31 -9.99 7.04
CA LYS A 39 -13.62 -10.63 7.24
C LYS A 39 -14.74 -9.66 7.62
N GLY A 40 -14.47 -8.36 7.56
CA GLY A 40 -15.46 -7.29 7.67
C GLY A 40 -14.91 -6.12 8.46
N ASN A 41 -15.27 -4.91 8.07
CA ASN A 41 -14.92 -3.70 8.81
C ASN A 41 -16.05 -2.67 8.66
N PRO A 42 -16.70 -2.24 9.77
CA PRO A 42 -17.83 -1.32 9.73
C PRO A 42 -17.47 0.07 9.19
N ASP A 43 -16.17 0.43 9.20
CA ASP A 43 -15.69 1.71 8.68
C ASP A 43 -15.45 1.70 7.16
N ILE A 44 -15.72 0.58 6.48
CA ILE A 44 -15.66 0.51 5.01
C ILE A 44 -16.93 1.12 4.42
N VAL A 45 -16.74 2.15 3.61
CA VAL A 45 -17.79 2.83 2.83
C VAL A 45 -17.61 2.55 1.35
N GLY A 46 -18.62 2.86 0.53
CA GLY A 46 -18.62 2.63 -0.91
C GLY A 46 -19.29 1.32 -1.31
N ASP A 47 -19.64 1.22 -2.59
CA ASP A 47 -20.51 0.18 -3.15
C ASP A 47 -19.83 -0.66 -4.24
N SER A 48 -18.75 -0.16 -4.84
CA SER A 48 -18.01 -0.81 -5.92
C SER A 48 -16.61 -1.25 -5.51
N TYR A 49 -15.96 -2.07 -6.32
CA TYR A 49 -14.55 -2.46 -6.13
C TYR A 49 -13.58 -1.27 -6.13
N LEU A 50 -13.97 -0.16 -6.77
CA LEU A 50 -13.16 1.05 -6.92
C LEU A 50 -13.44 2.10 -5.84
N SER A 51 -14.59 1.99 -5.16
CA SER A 51 -15.03 2.95 -4.14
C SER A 51 -15.06 2.36 -2.73
N LYS A 52 -14.99 1.04 -2.57
CA LYS A 52 -14.96 0.38 -1.26
C LYS A 52 -13.64 0.64 -0.55
N MET A 53 -13.64 1.44 0.52
CA MET A 53 -12.45 1.76 1.30
C MET A 53 -12.83 2.29 2.69
N HIS A 54 -11.84 2.45 3.58
CA HIS A 54 -12.07 3.03 4.89
C HIS A 54 -12.57 4.48 4.74
N LYS A 55 -13.55 4.89 5.55
CA LYS A 55 -14.19 6.22 5.45
C LYS A 55 -13.18 7.38 5.47
N ASP A 56 -12.17 7.32 6.33
CA ASP A 56 -11.15 8.36 6.43
C ASP A 56 -10.21 8.35 5.22
N THR A 57 -9.95 7.16 4.66
CA THR A 57 -9.21 7.01 3.40
C THR A 57 -9.98 7.62 2.23
N ALA A 58 -11.30 7.41 2.15
CA ALA A 58 -12.13 8.03 1.12
C ALA A 58 -12.09 9.57 1.17
N ILE A 59 -12.18 10.14 2.39
CA ILE A 59 -12.11 11.59 2.60
C ILE A 59 -10.74 12.13 2.18
N ALA A 60 -9.65 11.48 2.61
CA ALA A 60 -8.30 11.89 2.26
C ALA A 60 -8.03 11.77 0.75
N LEU A 61 -8.46 10.66 0.13
CA LEU A 61 -8.32 10.41 -1.30
C LEU A 61 -9.05 11.50 -2.10
N GLY A 62 -10.27 11.87 -1.72
CA GLY A 62 -11.02 12.92 -2.41
C GLY A 62 -10.31 14.28 -2.37
N LYS A 63 -9.63 14.62 -1.26
CA LYS A 63 -8.81 15.83 -1.16
C LYS A 63 -7.59 15.75 -2.08
N MET A 64 -6.88 14.64 -2.09
CA MET A 64 -5.71 14.41 -2.94
C MET A 64 -6.08 14.43 -4.43
N GLN A 65 -7.18 13.80 -4.81
CA GLN A 65 -7.71 13.80 -6.18
C GLN A 65 -8.07 15.22 -6.64
N LYS A 66 -8.69 16.02 -5.77
CA LYS A 66 -9.03 17.42 -6.09
C LYS A 66 -7.79 18.26 -6.33
N GLU A 67 -6.76 18.11 -5.50
CA GLU A 67 -5.50 18.84 -5.67
C GLU A 67 -4.80 18.41 -6.97
N ALA A 68 -4.66 17.09 -7.19
CA ALA A 68 -4.04 16.54 -8.40
C ALA A 68 -4.74 17.04 -9.68
N ALA A 69 -6.07 17.15 -9.67
CA ALA A 69 -6.84 17.68 -10.79
C ALA A 69 -6.47 19.13 -11.13
N GLY A 70 -6.12 19.95 -10.14
CA GLY A 70 -5.59 21.31 -10.35
C GLY A 70 -4.27 21.35 -11.10
N HIS A 71 -3.52 20.24 -11.09
CA HIS A 71 -2.26 20.03 -11.81
C HIS A 71 -2.45 19.24 -13.11
N GLY A 72 -3.70 19.03 -13.56
CA GLY A 72 -4.01 18.27 -14.78
C GLY A 72 -3.84 16.76 -14.64
N ILE A 73 -3.73 16.24 -13.42
CA ILE A 73 -3.55 14.81 -13.13
C ILE A 73 -4.88 14.24 -12.64
N LYS A 74 -5.34 13.14 -13.22
CA LYS A 74 -6.60 12.49 -12.82
C LYS A 74 -6.30 11.17 -12.13
N ILE A 75 -6.14 11.21 -10.81
CA ILE A 75 -5.90 9.99 -10.01
C ILE A 75 -7.16 9.10 -10.03
N GLU A 76 -7.02 7.88 -10.52
CA GLU A 76 -8.06 6.86 -10.61
C GLU A 76 -7.68 5.63 -9.78
N VAL A 77 -8.66 5.08 -9.05
CA VAL A 77 -8.50 3.85 -8.26
C VAL A 77 -8.73 2.64 -9.16
N VAL A 78 -7.80 1.68 -9.14
CA VAL A 78 -7.91 0.38 -9.81
C VAL A 78 -8.39 -0.70 -8.83
N SER A 79 -7.96 -0.60 -7.58
CA SER A 79 -8.25 -1.57 -6.53
C SER A 79 -8.14 -0.89 -5.17
N ALA A 80 -9.12 -1.14 -4.30
CA ALA A 80 -9.22 -0.58 -2.96
C ALA A 80 -9.44 -1.72 -1.95
N TYR A 81 -10.55 -1.72 -1.19
CA TYR A 81 -10.85 -2.79 -0.25
C TYR A 81 -11.04 -4.13 -0.94
N ARG A 82 -10.33 -5.14 -0.42
CA ARG A 82 -10.54 -6.55 -0.78
C ARG A 82 -10.94 -7.32 0.46
N SER A 83 -12.07 -8.03 0.40
CA SER A 83 -12.44 -8.96 1.46
C SER A 83 -11.48 -10.16 1.48
N PHE A 84 -11.47 -10.88 2.61
CA PHE A 84 -10.80 -12.17 2.74
C PHE A 84 -11.16 -13.11 1.59
N GLN A 85 -12.47 -13.25 1.33
CA GLN A 85 -12.99 -14.15 0.29
C GLN A 85 -12.50 -13.75 -1.09
N ARG A 86 -12.48 -12.44 -1.41
CA ARG A 86 -11.97 -11.97 -2.69
C ARG A 86 -10.47 -12.24 -2.84
N GLN A 87 -9.69 -12.01 -1.79
CA GLN A 87 -8.26 -12.32 -1.81
C GLN A 87 -8.02 -13.82 -1.97
N LYS A 88 -8.85 -14.67 -1.34
CA LYS A 88 -8.82 -16.12 -1.50
C LYS A 88 -9.05 -16.55 -2.94
N GLU A 89 -10.06 -16.01 -3.62
CA GLU A 89 -10.30 -16.28 -5.03
C GLU A 89 -9.10 -15.92 -5.92
N ILE A 90 -8.50 -14.75 -5.72
CA ILE A 90 -7.33 -14.28 -6.48
C ILE A 90 -6.15 -15.22 -6.24
N PHE A 91 -5.84 -15.49 -4.97
CA PHE A 91 -4.71 -16.32 -4.56
C PHE A 91 -4.86 -17.75 -5.11
N GLU A 92 -6.01 -18.39 -4.90
CA GLU A 92 -6.24 -19.76 -5.34
C GLU A 92 -6.36 -19.89 -6.86
N GLY A 93 -6.86 -18.85 -7.54
CA GLY A 93 -6.85 -18.76 -8.99
C GLY A 93 -5.44 -18.78 -9.56
N LYS A 94 -4.53 -17.97 -8.99
CA LYS A 94 -3.10 -17.97 -9.36
C LYS A 94 -2.43 -19.30 -9.03
N TYR A 95 -2.71 -19.88 -7.87
CA TYR A 95 -2.16 -21.17 -7.46
C TYR A 95 -2.53 -22.28 -8.45
N ARG A 96 -3.82 -22.42 -8.76
CA ARG A 96 -4.28 -23.40 -9.77
C ARG A 96 -3.62 -23.14 -11.11
N LYS A 97 -3.60 -21.89 -11.59
CA LYS A 97 -2.96 -21.53 -12.86
C LYS A 97 -1.50 -21.98 -12.91
N TYR A 98 -0.66 -21.59 -11.95
CA TYR A 98 0.76 -21.92 -11.99
C TYR A 98 1.03 -23.42 -11.86
N THR A 99 0.25 -24.13 -11.04
CA THR A 99 0.38 -25.59 -10.94
C THR A 99 -0.06 -26.30 -12.22
N GLN A 100 -1.09 -25.81 -12.91
CA GLN A 100 -1.51 -26.32 -14.23
C GLN A 100 -0.47 -26.04 -15.32
N GLU A 101 0.28 -24.94 -15.19
CA GLU A 101 1.41 -24.60 -16.05
C GLU A 101 2.70 -25.39 -15.69
N GLY A 102 2.63 -26.31 -14.72
CA GLY A 102 3.71 -27.24 -14.38
C GLY A 102 4.62 -26.81 -13.23
N ALA A 103 4.33 -25.69 -12.56
CA ALA A 103 5.08 -25.30 -11.36
C ALA A 103 4.77 -26.26 -10.20
N SER A 104 5.78 -26.63 -9.42
CA SER A 104 5.56 -27.30 -8.13
C SER A 104 4.76 -26.39 -7.19
N PRO A 105 4.10 -26.96 -6.16
CA PRO A 105 3.37 -26.18 -5.17
C PRO A 105 4.17 -25.03 -4.54
N LEU A 106 5.44 -25.27 -4.22
CA LEU A 106 6.30 -24.26 -3.58
C LEU A 106 6.69 -23.16 -4.57
N GLU A 107 7.02 -23.52 -5.82
CA GLU A 107 7.31 -22.53 -6.88
C GLU A 107 6.08 -21.68 -7.19
N ALA A 108 4.89 -22.29 -7.23
CA ALA A 108 3.63 -21.56 -7.39
C ALA A 108 3.42 -20.55 -6.25
N LEU A 109 3.67 -20.95 -5.00
CA LEU A 109 3.58 -20.04 -3.85
C LEU A 109 4.59 -18.89 -3.95
N GLN A 110 5.84 -19.18 -4.30
CA GLN A 110 6.89 -18.16 -4.48
C GLN A 110 6.49 -17.13 -5.54
N LYS A 111 6.04 -17.59 -6.72
CA LYS A 111 5.54 -16.71 -7.79
C LYS A 111 4.34 -15.86 -7.37
N ILE A 112 3.45 -16.41 -6.53
CA ILE A 112 2.29 -15.64 -6.05
C ILE A 112 2.74 -14.52 -5.13
N ILE A 113 3.65 -14.79 -4.19
CA ILE A 113 4.08 -13.81 -3.18
C ILE A 113 5.06 -12.75 -3.70
N GLU A 114 5.43 -12.79 -4.98
CA GLU A 114 6.11 -11.70 -5.68
C GLU A 114 5.23 -10.44 -5.80
N TYR A 115 3.91 -10.62 -6.04
CA TYR A 115 2.93 -9.54 -6.27
C TYR A 115 1.56 -9.78 -5.62
N SER A 116 1.43 -10.78 -4.74
CA SER A 116 0.14 -11.10 -4.11
C SER A 116 0.26 -11.65 -2.71
N THR A 117 -0.66 -11.21 -1.88
CA THR A 117 -0.73 -11.60 -0.48
C THR A 117 -1.51 -12.90 -0.30
N ILE A 118 -1.12 -13.65 0.73
CA ILE A 118 -1.89 -14.80 1.19
C ILE A 118 -3.20 -14.26 1.82
N PRO A 119 -4.37 -14.90 1.64
CA PRO A 119 -5.62 -14.41 2.20
C PRO A 119 -5.53 -14.24 3.71
N GLY A 120 -6.00 -13.09 4.22
CA GLY A 120 -5.89 -12.72 5.63
C GLY A 120 -4.66 -11.92 5.99
N THR A 121 -3.72 -11.71 5.06
CA THR A 121 -2.51 -10.88 5.28
C THR A 121 -2.44 -9.66 4.35
N SER A 122 -3.44 -9.45 3.49
CA SER A 122 -3.48 -8.32 2.57
C SER A 122 -3.75 -7.00 3.29
N ARG A 123 -2.98 -5.97 2.99
CA ARG A 123 -3.25 -4.61 3.49
C ARG A 123 -4.51 -4.00 2.88
N HIS A 124 -4.94 -4.47 1.69
CA HIS A 124 -6.24 -4.09 1.12
C HIS A 124 -7.43 -4.55 1.98
N HIS A 125 -7.24 -5.49 2.90
CA HIS A 125 -8.26 -5.85 3.89
C HIS A 125 -8.66 -4.67 4.79
N TRP A 126 -7.76 -3.70 4.95
CA TRP A 126 -7.97 -2.56 5.84
C TRP A 126 -8.76 -1.44 5.19
N GLY A 127 -8.88 -1.47 3.85
CA GLY A 127 -9.48 -0.38 3.07
C GLY A 127 -8.65 0.91 3.11
N THR A 128 -7.40 0.84 3.56
CA THR A 128 -6.45 1.96 3.59
C THR A 128 -5.52 1.98 2.39
N ASP A 129 -5.38 0.84 1.72
CA ASP A 129 -4.41 0.59 0.65
C ASP A 129 -5.13 0.60 -0.70
N LEU A 130 -4.57 1.36 -1.64
CA LEU A 130 -5.15 1.66 -2.93
C LEU A 130 -4.11 1.45 -4.03
N ASP A 131 -4.53 0.82 -5.13
CA ASP A 131 -3.79 0.79 -6.38
C ASP A 131 -4.27 1.96 -7.25
N LEU A 132 -3.38 2.92 -7.53
CA LEU A 132 -3.69 4.19 -8.19
C LEU A 132 -3.02 4.31 -9.56
N ILE A 133 -3.74 4.84 -10.55
CA ILE A 133 -3.25 5.12 -11.91
C ILE A 133 -3.69 6.51 -12.37
N ASP A 134 -3.11 7.02 -13.46
CA ASP A 134 -3.63 8.22 -14.12
C ASP A 134 -4.78 7.84 -15.08
N GLY A 135 -5.99 8.25 -14.73
CA GLY A 135 -7.19 8.10 -15.55
C GLY A 135 -7.36 9.17 -16.63
N GLY A 136 -6.43 10.12 -16.74
CA GLY A 136 -6.41 11.20 -17.73
C GLY A 136 -5.64 10.86 -19.01
N VAL A 137 -4.99 9.69 -19.06
CA VAL A 137 -4.14 9.25 -20.18
C VAL A 137 -4.64 7.94 -20.79
N PRO A 138 -4.25 7.60 -22.04
CA PRO A 138 -4.53 6.29 -22.63
C PRO A 138 -3.97 5.15 -21.78
N LYS A 139 -4.82 4.17 -21.47
CA LYS A 139 -4.45 3.05 -20.58
C LYS A 139 -3.86 1.89 -21.38
N PRO A 140 -2.71 1.35 -20.97
CA PRO A 140 -2.21 0.08 -21.51
C PRO A 140 -3.11 -1.07 -21.07
N LYS A 141 -2.97 -2.24 -21.72
CA LYS A 141 -3.79 -3.43 -21.43
C LYS A 141 -3.70 -3.86 -19.95
N ASN A 142 -2.49 -3.82 -19.39
CA ASN A 142 -2.23 -4.09 -17.98
C ASN A 142 -1.75 -2.80 -17.33
N VAL A 143 -2.54 -2.22 -16.43
CA VAL A 143 -2.22 -0.90 -15.88
C VAL A 143 -1.19 -0.95 -14.74
N LEU A 144 -1.11 -2.06 -14.00
CA LEU A 144 -0.20 -2.22 -12.86
C LEU A 144 1.12 -2.88 -13.29
N ILE A 145 1.95 -2.11 -14.02
CA ILE A 145 3.32 -2.49 -14.43
C ILE A 145 4.23 -1.33 -14.09
N ALA A 146 5.37 -1.59 -13.43
CA ALA A 146 6.22 -0.55 -12.85
C ALA A 146 6.75 0.43 -13.91
N ASP A 147 7.09 -0.08 -15.09
CA ASP A 147 7.54 0.71 -16.24
C ASP A 147 6.53 1.77 -16.69
N HIS A 148 5.24 1.60 -16.39
CA HIS A 148 4.25 2.62 -16.72
C HIS A 148 4.36 3.87 -15.85
N PHE A 149 5.05 3.82 -14.71
CA PHE A 149 5.14 4.89 -13.72
C PHE A 149 6.50 5.61 -13.73
N GLN A 150 7.38 5.29 -14.68
CA GLN A 150 8.73 5.85 -14.77
C GLN A 150 9.09 6.25 -16.20
N GLY A 151 10.09 7.12 -16.34
CA GLY A 151 10.60 7.56 -17.64
C GLY A 151 9.50 8.12 -18.54
N THR A 152 9.23 7.44 -19.66
CA THR A 152 8.19 7.82 -20.64
C THR A 152 6.89 7.03 -20.48
N GLY A 153 6.74 6.25 -19.40
CA GLY A 153 5.53 5.49 -19.11
C GLY A 153 4.30 6.38 -18.97
N PRO A 154 3.09 5.89 -19.31
CA PRO A 154 1.88 6.71 -19.35
C PRO A 154 1.52 7.38 -18.02
N PHE A 155 1.90 6.79 -16.89
CA PHE A 155 1.59 7.25 -15.54
C PHE A 155 2.77 7.95 -14.86
N CYS A 156 3.89 8.20 -15.56
CA CYS A 156 5.09 8.79 -14.95
C CYS A 156 4.82 10.15 -14.31
N LYS A 157 4.07 11.03 -14.99
CA LYS A 157 3.72 12.37 -14.48
C LYS A 157 2.88 12.31 -13.20
N MET A 158 1.92 11.38 -13.14
CA MET A 158 1.17 11.16 -11.91
C MET A 158 2.09 10.65 -10.80
N LYS A 159 2.99 9.70 -11.10
CA LYS A 159 3.92 9.17 -10.09
C LYS A 159 4.84 10.24 -9.53
N GLU A 160 5.40 11.09 -10.39
CA GLU A 160 6.23 12.25 -10.00
C GLU A 160 5.46 13.15 -9.03
N TRP A 161 4.23 13.53 -9.38
CA TRP A 161 3.37 14.32 -8.49
C TRP A 161 3.06 13.60 -7.17
N MET A 162 2.76 12.30 -7.21
CA MET A 162 2.48 11.51 -6.02
C MET A 162 3.70 11.45 -5.08
N ASN A 163 4.92 11.36 -5.61
CA ASN A 163 6.15 11.37 -4.81
C ASN A 163 6.32 12.67 -4.01
N GLU A 164 5.91 13.80 -4.58
CA GLU A 164 6.03 15.12 -3.96
C GLU A 164 4.87 15.43 -3.01
N HIS A 165 3.65 15.01 -3.37
CA HIS A 165 2.44 15.53 -2.73
C HIS A 165 1.66 14.50 -1.89
N ALA A 166 1.69 13.20 -2.21
CA ALA A 166 0.80 12.21 -1.59
C ALA A 166 0.94 12.14 -0.06
N ALA A 167 2.16 12.30 0.45
CA ALA A 167 2.45 12.32 1.89
C ALA A 167 1.74 13.45 2.63
N SER A 168 1.51 14.61 1.99
CA SER A 168 0.78 15.73 2.59
C SER A 168 -0.71 15.41 2.85
N PHE A 169 -1.25 14.45 2.10
CA PHE A 169 -2.60 13.91 2.28
C PHE A 169 -2.62 12.65 3.16
N GLY A 170 -1.47 12.23 3.69
CA GLY A 170 -1.32 11.03 4.52
C GLY A 170 -1.17 9.73 3.73
N PHE A 171 -0.97 9.78 2.42
CA PHE A 171 -0.72 8.59 1.60
C PHE A 171 0.77 8.35 1.44
N LEU A 172 1.21 7.12 1.72
CA LEU A 172 2.59 6.69 1.55
C LEU A 172 2.64 5.46 0.65
N GLU A 173 3.59 5.46 -0.27
CA GLU A 173 3.92 4.28 -1.08
C GLU A 173 4.40 3.14 -0.18
N VAL A 174 3.83 1.94 -0.36
CA VAL A 174 4.09 0.81 0.55
C VAL A 174 5.31 0.00 0.11
N TYR A 175 5.37 -0.34 -1.18
CA TYR A 175 6.41 -1.17 -1.76
C TYR A 175 7.32 -0.31 -2.65
N THR A 176 8.32 0.31 -2.03
CA THR A 176 9.23 1.27 -2.66
C THR A 176 10.29 0.58 -3.53
N ASP A 177 10.92 1.36 -4.43
CA ASP A 177 12.04 0.91 -5.27
C ASP A 177 13.39 0.89 -4.49
N ASP A 178 13.36 0.34 -3.27
CA ASP A 178 14.57 0.13 -2.47
C ASP A 178 15.15 -1.24 -2.82
N PRO A 179 16.37 -1.34 -3.40
CA PRO A 179 16.97 -2.61 -3.77
C PRO A 179 17.30 -3.52 -2.58
N GLN A 180 17.25 -3.02 -1.35
CA GLN A 180 17.44 -3.82 -0.13
C GLN A 180 16.17 -4.57 0.28
N ARG A 181 15.00 -4.21 -0.26
CA ARG A 181 13.74 -4.92 0.01
C ARG A 181 13.76 -6.32 -0.60
N LYS A 182 13.26 -7.29 0.16
CA LYS A 182 13.20 -8.72 -0.20
C LYS A 182 11.79 -9.22 -0.49
N GLY A 183 10.79 -8.49 0.00
CA GLY A 183 9.39 -8.87 -0.06
C GLY A 183 8.74 -8.76 -1.43
N PHE A 184 7.52 -8.22 -1.45
CA PHE A 184 6.85 -7.86 -2.69
C PHE A 184 7.75 -6.97 -3.56
N HIS A 185 7.66 -7.13 -4.87
CA HIS A 185 8.39 -6.27 -5.80
C HIS A 185 7.95 -4.80 -5.67
N TYR A 186 8.69 -3.91 -6.33
CA TYR A 186 8.33 -2.51 -6.44
C TYR A 186 6.92 -2.36 -7.07
N GLU A 187 6.04 -1.64 -6.38
CA GLU A 187 4.66 -1.38 -6.82
C GLU A 187 4.37 0.12 -6.77
N PRO A 188 4.76 0.91 -7.80
CA PRO A 188 4.61 2.36 -7.83
C PRO A 188 3.18 2.90 -7.74
N TRP A 189 2.19 2.01 -7.88
CA TRP A 189 0.77 2.30 -7.78
C TRP A 189 0.21 2.14 -6.37
N HIS A 190 0.91 1.40 -5.48
CA HIS A 190 0.34 0.94 -4.21
C HIS A 190 0.61 1.95 -3.09
N PHE A 191 -0.41 2.72 -2.73
CA PHE A 191 -0.36 3.73 -1.66
C PHE A 191 -1.28 3.38 -0.50
N SER A 192 -0.82 3.60 0.72
CA SER A 192 -1.56 3.36 1.96
C SER A 192 -1.81 4.65 2.71
N TYR A 193 -3.03 4.86 3.19
CA TYR A 193 -3.39 5.96 4.08
C TYR A 193 -2.84 5.71 5.50
N ALA A 194 -1.67 6.28 5.76
CA ALA A 194 -0.85 6.05 6.95
C ALA A 194 -1.57 6.31 8.30
N PRO A 195 -2.40 7.36 8.45
CA PRO A 195 -3.06 7.64 9.74
C PRO A 195 -3.93 6.49 10.27
N VAL A 196 -4.47 5.65 9.39
CA VAL A 196 -5.26 4.46 9.77
C VAL A 196 -4.44 3.18 9.62
N SER A 197 -3.61 3.07 8.59
CA SER A 197 -2.90 1.82 8.31
C SER A 197 -1.78 1.51 9.30
N ILE A 198 -1.11 2.53 9.87
CA ILE A 198 -0.09 2.34 10.91
C ILE A 198 -0.68 1.67 12.17
N PRO A 199 -1.73 2.21 12.82
CA PRO A 199 -2.28 1.56 14.00
C PRO A 199 -2.91 0.19 13.68
N MET A 200 -3.47 -0.02 12.48
CA MET A 200 -3.91 -1.35 12.03
C MET A 200 -2.75 -2.33 11.90
N LEU A 201 -1.61 -1.91 11.34
CA LEU A 201 -0.41 -2.75 11.27
C LEU A 201 0.12 -3.09 12.66
N GLN A 202 0.13 -2.15 13.62
CA GLN A 202 0.55 -2.45 14.99
C GLN A 202 -0.36 -3.48 15.67
N ALA A 203 -1.67 -3.43 15.38
CA ALA A 203 -2.60 -4.46 15.86
C ALA A 203 -2.38 -5.80 15.14
N PHE A 204 -2.17 -5.79 13.82
CA PHE A 204 -1.89 -6.98 13.03
C PHE A 204 -0.62 -7.71 13.47
N LYS A 205 0.45 -6.97 13.79
CA LYS A 205 1.76 -7.51 14.25
C LYS A 205 1.63 -8.39 15.51
N LYS A 206 0.58 -8.20 16.31
CA LYS A 206 0.27 -8.96 17.53
C LYS A 206 -0.50 -10.26 17.24
N LEU A 207 -1.03 -10.43 16.04
CA LEU A 207 -1.73 -11.65 15.65
C LEU A 207 -0.74 -12.76 15.34
N ASP A 208 -1.14 -13.99 15.65
CA ASP A 208 -0.43 -15.19 15.24
C ASP A 208 -0.72 -15.48 13.76
N VAL A 209 0.21 -15.06 12.89
CA VAL A 209 0.11 -15.27 11.43
C VAL A 209 0.04 -16.75 11.09
N LYS A 210 0.76 -17.63 11.80
CA LYS A 210 0.70 -19.07 11.57
C LYS A 210 -0.69 -19.62 11.87
N LYS A 211 -1.30 -19.15 12.95
CA LYS A 211 -2.69 -19.51 13.28
C LYS A 211 -3.67 -19.02 12.22
N ILE A 212 -3.53 -17.77 11.74
CA ILE A 212 -4.35 -17.26 10.63
C ILE A 212 -4.22 -18.16 9.40
N LEU A 213 -2.99 -18.45 8.97
CA LEU A 213 -2.76 -19.20 7.73
C LEU A 213 -3.21 -20.68 7.82
N SER A 214 -3.18 -21.27 9.01
CA SER A 214 -3.62 -22.66 9.22
C SER A 214 -5.14 -22.82 9.35
N GLU A 215 -5.84 -21.86 9.98
CA GLU A 215 -7.30 -21.92 10.19
C GLU A 215 -8.10 -21.71 8.90
N GLU A 216 -7.58 -20.92 7.96
CA GLU A 216 -8.35 -20.42 6.82
C GLU A 216 -8.38 -21.35 5.59
N LYS A 217 -7.66 -22.47 5.66
CA LYS A 217 -7.66 -23.58 4.68
C LYS A 217 -7.65 -23.09 3.22
N VAL A 218 -6.59 -22.38 2.85
CA VAL A 218 -6.35 -21.90 1.48
C VAL A 218 -5.58 -22.95 0.68
N LEU A 219 -5.75 -23.01 -0.65
CA LEU A 219 -4.95 -23.92 -1.47
C LEU A 219 -3.45 -23.72 -1.25
N GLY A 220 -2.67 -24.79 -1.27
CA GLY A 220 -1.23 -24.74 -1.00
C GLY A 220 -0.86 -24.62 0.48
N SER A 221 -1.81 -24.51 1.41
CA SER A 221 -1.52 -24.35 2.84
C SER A 221 -0.73 -25.52 3.46
N ALA A 222 -0.76 -26.70 2.84
CA ALA A 222 0.07 -27.85 3.23
C ALA A 222 1.59 -27.56 3.12
N HIS A 223 1.98 -26.53 2.37
CA HIS A 223 3.37 -26.12 2.17
C HIS A 223 3.77 -24.90 3.02
N PHE A 224 2.88 -24.41 3.90
CA PHE A 224 3.21 -23.33 4.83
C PHE A 224 3.98 -23.87 6.04
N SER A 225 5.25 -24.23 5.81
CA SER A 225 6.17 -24.59 6.88
C SER A 225 6.41 -23.40 7.83
N GLU A 226 6.89 -23.68 9.04
CA GLU A 226 7.28 -22.62 9.99
C GLU A 226 8.26 -21.63 9.35
N GLU A 227 9.27 -22.16 8.66
CA GLU A 227 10.28 -21.38 7.95
C GLU A 227 9.66 -20.49 6.87
N PHE A 228 8.74 -21.05 6.06
CA PHE A 228 8.04 -20.28 5.03
C PHE A 228 7.23 -19.14 5.65
N ILE A 229 6.48 -19.40 6.72
CA ILE A 229 5.64 -18.39 7.38
C ILE A 229 6.50 -17.30 8.02
N GLN A 230 7.59 -17.67 8.68
CA GLN A 230 8.49 -16.72 9.32
C GLN A 230 9.19 -15.83 8.28
N LYS A 231 9.64 -16.41 7.17
CA LYS A 231 10.20 -15.67 6.04
C LYS A 231 9.15 -14.73 5.42
N TYR A 232 7.97 -15.24 5.09
CA TYR A 232 6.87 -14.47 4.53
C TYR A 232 6.45 -13.29 5.43
N ARG A 233 6.40 -13.51 6.76
CA ARG A 233 6.09 -12.43 7.70
C ARG A 233 7.16 -11.34 7.68
N ASN A 234 8.44 -11.72 7.71
CA ASN A 234 9.52 -10.74 7.77
C ASN A 234 9.73 -10.01 6.44
N GLU A 235 9.68 -10.74 5.32
CA GLU A 235 10.00 -10.21 4.00
C GLU A 235 8.75 -9.65 3.31
N ASN A 236 7.60 -10.33 3.27
CA ASN A 236 6.46 -9.81 2.52
C ASN A 236 5.54 -8.89 3.33
N ILE A 237 5.33 -9.19 4.62
CA ILE A 237 4.40 -8.40 5.45
C ILE A 237 5.09 -7.16 6.05
N LEU A 238 6.33 -7.32 6.53
CA LEU A 238 7.02 -6.30 7.34
C LEU A 238 8.14 -5.55 6.60
N ASP A 239 8.65 -6.07 5.49
CA ASP A 239 9.59 -5.33 4.64
C ASP A 239 8.80 -4.39 3.71
N ILE A 240 8.32 -3.30 4.29
CA ILE A 240 7.57 -2.21 3.62
C ILE A 240 8.26 -0.88 3.87
N ASN A 241 7.77 0.20 3.26
CA ASN A 241 8.23 1.56 3.57
C ASN A 241 8.32 1.79 5.09
N PRO A 242 9.51 2.08 5.65
CA PRO A 242 9.70 2.18 7.10
C PRO A 242 8.84 3.24 7.78
N LYS A 243 8.33 4.23 7.03
CA LYS A 243 7.41 5.25 7.54
C LYS A 243 6.02 4.69 7.90
N LEU A 244 5.72 3.44 7.52
CA LEU A 244 4.47 2.75 7.81
C LEU A 244 4.58 1.74 8.97
N LEU A 245 5.77 1.55 9.57
CA LEU A 245 6.09 0.47 10.51
C LEU A 245 5.85 0.73 12.00
#